data_AF-A0A947VJT1-F1
#
_entry.id   AF-A0A947VJT1-F1
#
_cell.length_a   1.000
_cell.length_b   1.000
_cell.length_c   1.000
_cell.angle_alpha   90.00
_cell.angle_beta   90.00
_cell.angle_gamma   90.00
#
_symmetry.space_group_name_H-M   'P 1'
#
loop_
_entity.id
_entity.type
_entity.pdbx_description
1 polymer ?
#
loop_
_entity_poly.entity_id
_entity_poly.type
_entity_poly.pdbx_seq_one_letter_code
_entity_poly.pdbx_strand_id
1 'polypeptide(L)'
;MQYYHNLSTTKSFQILQELKKAFQFILIGGWAIWIYTKALKSKDIDFICDYKILGKLKNKFDISKNNRLKKYEAKIEEIDIDIYLPFYSDLGLPAQEIKKYTKIQEGFQIPRPEILLILKQKAYQSRKDSIKGEKDKIDILSLLLKVNLDFNFYKKILARYNLKIFLQELKNIILAESHVKELGLNKHQYSRFKSKILKLIQK
;
A
#
# COMPACT_ATOMS: atom_id res chain seq x y z
N MET A 1 -11.65 -20.94 -9.98
CA MET A 1 -10.59 -20.23 -9.22
C MET A 1 -10.98 -18.81 -8.76
N GLN A 2 -11.80 -18.06 -9.52
CA GLN A 2 -12.23 -16.70 -9.14
C GLN A 2 -13.11 -16.65 -7.86
N TYR A 3 -13.91 -17.70 -7.61
CA TYR A 3 -14.78 -17.82 -6.43
C TYR A 3 -13.98 -17.92 -5.11
N TYR A 4 -12.97 -18.80 -5.02
CA TYR A 4 -12.10 -18.94 -3.84
C TYR A 4 -11.27 -17.69 -3.54
N HIS A 5 -10.82 -16.97 -4.58
CA HIS A 5 -10.16 -15.68 -4.41
C HIS A 5 -11.11 -14.64 -3.80
N ASN A 6 -12.37 -14.59 -4.25
CA ASN A 6 -13.36 -13.69 -3.69
C ASN A 6 -13.68 -14.01 -2.23
N LEU A 7 -13.80 -15.29 -1.86
CA LEU A 7 -14.03 -15.71 -0.47
C LEU A 7 -12.90 -15.26 0.46
N SER A 8 -11.64 -15.51 0.08
CA SER A 8 -10.46 -15.11 0.87
C SER A 8 -10.38 -13.59 1.07
N THR A 9 -10.65 -12.79 0.03
CA THR A 9 -10.66 -11.32 0.17
C THR A 9 -11.85 -10.79 0.97
N THR A 10 -13.02 -11.44 0.91
CA THR A 10 -14.18 -11.06 1.73
C THR A 10 -13.91 -11.34 3.20
N LYS A 11 -13.38 -12.52 3.52
CA LYS A 11 -13.00 -12.90 4.88
C LYS A 11 -11.92 -11.98 5.45
N SER A 12 -10.88 -11.69 4.66
CA SER A 12 -9.86 -10.70 5.02
C SER A 12 -10.46 -9.33 5.35
N PHE A 13 -11.41 -8.85 4.55
CA PHE A 13 -12.07 -7.57 4.83
C PHE A 13 -12.94 -7.61 6.10
N GLN A 14 -13.59 -8.73 6.40
CA GLN A 14 -14.35 -8.92 7.65
C GLN A 14 -13.43 -8.84 8.87
N ILE A 15 -12.31 -9.59 8.87
CA ILE A 15 -11.30 -9.53 9.92
C ILE A 15 -10.75 -8.11 10.06
N LEU A 16 -10.48 -7.41 8.96
CA LEU A 16 -10.04 -6.02 8.98
C LEU A 16 -11.05 -5.09 9.68
N GLN A 17 -12.35 -5.30 9.49
CA GLN A 17 -13.39 -4.52 10.17
C GLN A 17 -13.46 -4.84 11.67
N GLU A 18 -13.28 -6.10 12.06
CA GLU A 18 -13.21 -6.50 13.47
C GLU A 18 -11.99 -5.90 14.17
N LEU A 19 -10.82 -5.97 13.53
CA LEU A 19 -9.60 -5.34 14.02
C LEU A 19 -9.81 -3.83 14.21
N LYS A 20 -10.41 -3.14 13.25
CA LYS A 20 -10.69 -1.70 13.33
C LYS A 20 -11.61 -1.34 14.51
N LYS A 21 -12.58 -2.19 14.84
CA LYS A 21 -13.45 -1.98 16.01
C LYS A 21 -12.69 -2.14 17.33
N ALA A 22 -11.71 -3.05 17.37
CA ALA A 22 -11.00 -3.41 18.59
C ALA A 22 -9.72 -2.59 18.83
N PHE A 23 -9.09 -2.05 17.78
CA PHE A 23 -7.77 -1.44 17.84
C PHE A 23 -7.67 -0.18 16.99
N GLN A 24 -6.90 0.78 17.50
CA GLN A 24 -6.53 1.97 16.74
C GLN A 24 -5.23 1.69 15.97
N PHE A 25 -5.29 1.79 14.64
CA PHE A 25 -4.13 1.63 13.76
C PHE A 25 -4.30 2.45 12.48
N ILE A 26 -3.20 2.62 11.76
CA ILE A 26 -3.17 3.24 10.43
C ILE A 26 -3.12 2.10 9.41
N LEU A 27 -4.19 1.94 8.63
CA LEU A 27 -4.28 0.95 7.57
C LEU A 27 -3.37 1.34 6.40
N ILE A 28 -2.53 0.41 5.95
CA ILE A 28 -1.65 0.58 4.78
C ILE A 28 -1.84 -0.60 3.80
N GLY A 29 -0.89 -0.77 2.87
CA GLY A 29 -0.88 -1.93 1.98
C GLY A 29 -2.04 -2.00 0.99
N GLY A 30 -2.41 -3.21 0.58
CA GLY A 30 -3.40 -3.43 -0.48
C GLY A 30 -4.80 -2.96 -0.11
N TRP A 31 -5.23 -3.16 1.14
CA TRP A 31 -6.55 -2.71 1.58
C TRP A 31 -6.69 -1.18 1.62
N ALA A 32 -5.65 -0.48 2.07
CA ALA A 32 -5.63 0.98 2.02
C ALA A 32 -5.80 1.51 0.58
N ILE A 33 -5.11 0.88 -0.38
CA ILE A 33 -5.19 1.27 -1.80
C ILE A 33 -6.55 0.93 -2.37
N TRP A 34 -7.11 -0.25 -2.07
CA TRP A 34 -8.46 -0.61 -2.49
C TRP A 34 -9.51 0.40 -2.00
N ILE A 35 -9.39 0.92 -0.79
CA ILE A 35 -10.31 1.96 -0.29
C ILE A 35 -10.26 3.23 -1.15
N TYR A 36 -9.10 3.58 -1.71
CA TYR A 36 -8.98 4.72 -2.62
C TYR A 36 -9.42 4.42 -4.05
N THR A 37 -9.04 3.26 -4.58
CA THR A 37 -9.12 2.98 -6.03
C THR A 37 -10.29 2.10 -6.42
N LYS A 38 -10.81 1.32 -5.46
CA LYS A 38 -11.78 0.23 -5.64
C LYS A 38 -11.39 -0.77 -6.74
N ALA A 39 -10.09 -0.87 -7.04
CA ALA A 39 -9.57 -1.69 -8.12
C ALA A 39 -9.32 -3.13 -7.69
N LEU A 40 -8.22 -3.40 -6.97
CA LEU A 40 -7.84 -4.74 -6.54
C LEU A 40 -8.02 -4.91 -5.03
N LYS A 41 -8.77 -5.94 -4.63
CA LYS A 41 -8.86 -6.34 -3.23
C LYS A 41 -7.57 -7.00 -2.75
N SER A 42 -7.30 -6.93 -1.45
CA SER A 42 -6.17 -7.62 -0.83
C SER A 42 -6.61 -8.88 -0.08
N LYS A 43 -5.66 -9.80 0.12
CA LYS A 43 -5.83 -10.95 1.03
C LYS A 43 -5.16 -10.66 2.36
N ASP A 44 -3.98 -10.05 2.32
CA ASP A 44 -3.21 -9.70 3.51
C ASP A 44 -3.66 -8.34 4.07
N ILE A 45 -3.55 -8.20 5.38
CA ILE A 45 -3.84 -6.97 6.11
C ILE A 45 -2.53 -6.35 6.59
N ASP A 46 -2.25 -5.12 6.18
CA ASP A 46 -1.06 -4.39 6.58
C ASP A 46 -1.46 -3.15 7.40
N PHE A 47 -0.91 -2.97 8.61
CA PHE A 47 -1.15 -1.74 9.36
C PHE A 47 0.04 -1.29 10.21
N ILE A 48 0.05 0.00 10.53
CA ILE A 48 0.98 0.61 11.49
C ILE A 48 0.26 0.82 12.82
N CYS A 49 0.87 0.41 13.92
CA CYS A 49 0.39 0.71 15.26
C CYS A 49 1.55 1.09 16.22
N ASP A 50 1.22 1.50 17.44
CA ASP A 50 2.24 1.74 18.47
C ASP A 50 2.47 0.49 19.33
N TYR A 51 3.49 0.55 20.19
CA TYR A 51 3.84 -0.55 21.09
C TYR A 51 2.73 -0.90 22.10
N LYS A 52 1.86 0.06 22.46
CA LYS A 52 0.72 -0.19 23.37
C LYS A 52 -0.32 -1.06 22.67
N ILE A 53 -0.66 -0.76 21.42
CA ILE A 53 -1.56 -1.56 20.61
C ILE A 53 -0.95 -2.93 20.30
N LEU A 54 0.35 -3.01 19.99
CA LEU A 54 1.03 -4.29 19.85
C LEU A 54 0.92 -5.16 21.10
N GLY A 55 1.09 -4.59 22.30
CA GLY A 55 0.90 -5.31 23.56
C GLY A 55 -0.51 -5.90 23.68
N LYS A 56 -1.53 -5.11 23.34
CA LYS A 56 -2.92 -5.61 23.32
C LYS A 56 -3.15 -6.71 22.28
N LEU A 57 -2.54 -6.59 21.11
CA LEU A 57 -2.62 -7.59 20.05
C LEU A 57 -1.97 -8.90 20.50
N LYS A 58 -0.80 -8.85 21.15
CA LYS A 58 -0.10 -10.03 21.71
C LYS A 58 -0.90 -10.77 22.77
N ASN A 59 -1.79 -10.09 23.49
CA ASN A 59 -2.66 -10.72 24.48
C ASN A 59 -3.83 -11.48 23.83
N LYS A 60 -4.13 -11.23 22.55
CA LYS A 60 -5.28 -11.84 21.85
C LYS A 60 -4.88 -12.79 20.73
N PHE A 61 -3.71 -12.59 20.14
CA PHE A 61 -3.26 -13.31 18.95
C PHE A 61 -1.83 -13.80 19.14
N ASP A 62 -1.50 -14.89 18.48
CA ASP A 62 -0.12 -15.33 18.36
C ASP A 62 0.63 -14.42 17.37
N ILE A 63 1.61 -13.67 17.88
CA ILE A 63 2.35 -12.66 17.13
C ILE A 63 3.84 -12.99 17.17
N SER A 64 4.38 -13.23 15.99
CA SER A 64 5.80 -13.45 15.80
C SER A 64 6.50 -12.17 15.35
N LYS A 65 7.78 -12.03 15.72
CA LYS A 65 8.62 -10.91 15.28
C LYS A 65 9.47 -11.36 14.09
N ASN A 66 9.36 -10.67 12.97
CA ASN A 66 10.20 -10.90 11.80
C ASN A 66 11.30 -9.85 11.74
N ASN A 67 12.49 -10.17 12.29
CA ASN A 67 13.62 -9.25 12.32
C ASN A 67 14.16 -8.93 10.92
N ARG A 68 14.12 -9.90 9.99
CA ARG A 68 14.61 -9.72 8.61
C ARG A 68 13.75 -8.72 7.83
N LEU A 69 12.43 -8.82 7.95
CA LEU A 69 11.48 -7.92 7.28
C LEU A 69 11.11 -6.69 8.13
N LYS A 70 11.70 -6.56 9.32
CA LYS A 70 11.47 -5.45 10.26
C LYS A 70 9.98 -5.19 10.54
N LYS A 71 9.22 -6.27 10.75
CA LYS A 71 7.78 -6.23 11.08
C LYS A 71 7.42 -7.30 12.12
N TYR A 72 6.20 -7.23 12.60
CA TYR A 72 5.56 -8.31 13.34
C TYR A 72 4.50 -8.95 12.45
N GLU A 73 4.28 -10.24 12.62
CA GLU A 73 3.40 -11.04 11.79
C GLU A 73 2.46 -11.82 12.70
N ALA A 74 1.18 -11.81 12.35
CA ALA A 74 0.15 -12.63 12.97
C ALA A 74 -0.62 -13.34 11.89
N LYS A 75 -1.26 -14.45 12.25
CA LYS A 75 -2.17 -15.17 11.37
C LYS A 75 -3.49 -15.38 12.08
N ILE A 76 -4.56 -14.80 11.52
CA ILE A 76 -5.91 -15.02 11.99
C ILE A 76 -6.59 -15.89 10.94
N GLU A 77 -6.86 -17.15 11.31
CA GLU A 77 -7.35 -18.18 10.40
C GLU A 77 -6.39 -18.38 9.22
N GLU A 78 -6.80 -18.13 7.98
CA GLU A 78 -5.94 -18.15 6.79
C GLU A 78 -5.39 -16.78 6.36
N ILE A 79 -5.65 -15.72 7.12
CA ILE A 79 -5.31 -14.34 6.74
C ILE A 79 -4.03 -13.88 7.43
N ASP A 80 -3.05 -13.50 6.62
CA ASP A 80 -1.78 -12.94 7.06
C ASP A 80 -1.95 -11.46 7.44
N ILE A 81 -1.40 -11.10 8.60
CA ILE A 81 -1.46 -9.75 9.16
C ILE A 81 -0.05 -9.25 9.42
N ASP A 82 0.31 -8.19 8.71
CA ASP A 82 1.60 -7.51 8.80
C ASP A 82 1.47 -6.23 9.65
N ILE A 83 2.21 -6.22 10.76
CA ILE A 83 2.15 -5.18 11.78
C ILE A 83 3.47 -4.42 11.78
N TYR A 84 3.39 -3.13 11.48
CA TYR A 84 4.53 -2.23 11.39
C TYR A 84 4.54 -1.25 12.58
N LEU A 85 5.72 -0.92 13.08
CA LEU A 85 5.89 -0.08 14.26
C LEU A 85 6.81 1.13 14.00
N PRO A 86 6.54 2.28 14.66
CA PRO A 86 7.48 3.38 14.80
C PRO A 86 8.87 2.91 15.24
N PHE A 87 9.92 3.52 14.67
CA PHE A 87 11.33 3.27 15.02
C PHE A 87 11.87 1.85 14.79
N TYR A 88 11.04 0.90 14.35
CA TYR A 88 11.47 -0.47 14.04
C TYR A 88 11.32 -0.80 12.55
N SER A 89 10.17 -0.47 11.96
CA SER A 89 9.84 -0.88 10.61
C SER A 89 10.47 -0.03 9.51
N ASP A 90 10.92 -0.70 8.44
CA ASP A 90 11.41 -0.04 7.22
C ASP A 90 10.33 -0.12 6.12
N LEU A 91 9.52 0.94 6.04
CA LEU A 91 8.48 1.11 5.02
C LEU A 91 8.95 2.03 3.88
N GLY A 92 10.23 2.40 3.83
CA GLY A 92 10.75 3.48 2.97
C GLY A 92 10.48 4.88 3.55
N LEU A 93 9.48 5.04 4.41
CA LEU A 93 9.27 6.21 5.26
C LEU A 93 9.20 5.78 6.72
N PRO A 94 9.68 6.60 7.68
CA PRO A 94 9.51 6.30 9.10
C PRO A 94 8.03 6.22 9.46
N ALA A 95 7.61 5.15 10.14
CA ALA A 95 6.21 4.92 10.49
C ALA A 95 5.59 6.06 11.33
N GLN A 96 6.38 6.69 12.19
CA GLN A 96 5.97 7.88 12.95
C GLN A 96 5.70 9.12 12.09
N GLU A 97 6.36 9.23 10.94
CA GLU A 97 6.14 10.33 9.99
C GLU A 97 4.89 10.09 9.14
N ILE A 98 4.61 8.83 8.78
CA ILE A 98 3.39 8.45 8.04
C ILE A 98 2.12 8.93 8.78
N LYS A 99 2.11 8.82 10.12
CA LYS A 99 0.99 9.28 10.97
C LYS A 99 0.62 10.75 10.76
N LYS A 100 1.56 11.62 10.37
CA LYS A 100 1.32 13.05 10.12
C LYS A 100 0.53 13.31 8.84
N TYR A 101 0.44 12.30 7.97
CA TYR A 101 -0.16 12.40 6.64
C TYR A 101 -1.31 11.41 6.48
N THR A 102 -2.11 11.21 7.52
CA THR A 102 -3.29 10.34 7.47
C THR A 102 -4.58 11.12 7.40
N LYS A 103 -5.63 10.49 6.87
CA LYS A 103 -7.01 10.97 6.92
C LYS A 103 -7.95 9.81 7.25
N ILE A 104 -9.16 10.12 7.68
CA ILE A 104 -10.21 9.11 7.81
C ILE A 104 -10.90 8.94 6.45
N GLN A 105 -11.00 7.70 5.97
CA GLN A 105 -11.75 7.34 4.77
C GLN A 105 -12.45 6.00 5.00
N GLU A 106 -13.77 5.94 4.78
CA GLU A 106 -14.60 4.75 5.08
C GLU A 106 -14.41 4.25 6.53
N GLY A 107 -14.20 5.20 7.44
CA GLY A 107 -13.94 4.96 8.86
C GLY A 107 -12.56 4.38 9.18
N PHE A 108 -11.69 4.16 8.19
CA PHE A 108 -10.29 3.76 8.44
C PHE A 108 -9.39 4.98 8.48
N GLN A 109 -8.42 4.98 9.41
CA GLN A 109 -7.30 5.92 9.34
C GLN A 109 -6.30 5.41 8.31
N ILE A 110 -6.12 6.14 7.21
CA ILE A 110 -5.30 5.72 6.07
C ILE A 110 -4.35 6.87 5.68
N PRO A 111 -3.09 6.58 5.27
CA PRO A 111 -2.22 7.61 4.71
C PRO A 111 -2.82 8.28 3.48
N ARG A 112 -2.36 9.49 3.19
CA ARG A 112 -2.59 10.14 1.91
C ARG A 112 -2.14 9.23 0.76
N PRO A 113 -2.81 9.27 -0.41
CA PRO A 113 -2.47 8.44 -1.55
C PRO A 113 -1.01 8.54 -1.98
N GLU A 114 -0.40 9.73 -1.90
CA GLU A 114 1.01 9.93 -2.26
C GLU A 114 1.95 9.21 -1.31
N ILE A 115 1.58 9.09 -0.04
CA ILE A 115 2.34 8.30 0.94
C ILE A 115 2.22 6.82 0.60
N LEU A 116 1.01 6.32 0.33
CA LEU A 116 0.80 4.93 -0.09
C LEU A 116 1.57 4.59 -1.37
N LEU A 117 1.65 5.52 -2.32
CA LEU A 117 2.47 5.39 -3.52
C LEU A 117 3.95 5.16 -3.16
N ILE A 118 4.52 5.97 -2.26
CA ILE A 118 5.90 5.81 -1.80
C ILE A 118 6.11 4.44 -1.14
N LEU A 119 5.18 4.02 -0.26
CA LEU A 119 5.26 2.72 0.41
C LEU A 119 5.28 1.57 -0.61
N LYS A 120 4.45 1.66 -1.65
CA LYS A 120 4.40 0.67 -2.71
C LYS A 120 5.63 0.66 -3.59
N GLN A 121 6.25 1.81 -3.85
CA GLN A 121 7.50 1.87 -4.61
C GLN A 121 8.64 1.17 -3.86
N LYS A 122 8.77 1.40 -2.55
CA LYS A 122 9.71 0.67 -1.69
C LYS A 122 9.47 -0.85 -1.76
N ALA A 123 8.21 -1.27 -1.68
CA ALA A 123 7.86 -2.68 -1.72
C ALA A 123 8.12 -3.30 -3.11
N TYR A 124 7.81 -2.58 -4.18
CA TYR A 124 8.11 -2.98 -5.56
C TYR A 124 9.62 -3.15 -5.78
N GLN A 125 10.44 -2.19 -5.33
CA GLN A 125 11.89 -2.21 -5.49
C GLN A 125 12.52 -3.47 -4.87
N SER A 126 12.04 -3.90 -3.70
CA SER A 126 12.54 -5.10 -3.02
C SER A 126 11.99 -6.42 -3.56
N ARG A 127 10.93 -6.38 -4.38
CA ARG A 127 10.21 -7.57 -4.88
C ARG A 127 10.08 -7.60 -6.39
N LYS A 128 10.93 -6.84 -7.08
CA LYS A 128 10.95 -6.77 -8.55
C LYS A 128 11.07 -8.19 -9.12
N ASP A 129 10.37 -8.43 -10.24
CA ASP A 129 10.36 -9.70 -10.96
C ASP A 129 9.70 -10.89 -10.19
N SER A 130 8.84 -10.58 -9.21
CA SER A 130 8.00 -11.57 -8.52
C SER A 130 6.51 -11.30 -8.70
N ILE A 131 5.66 -12.30 -8.42
CA ILE A 131 4.19 -12.13 -8.40
C ILE A 131 3.76 -11.01 -7.42
N LYS A 132 4.47 -10.87 -6.29
CA LYS A 132 4.22 -9.77 -5.33
C LYS A 132 4.62 -8.41 -5.90
N GLY A 133 5.73 -8.35 -6.63
CA GLY A 133 6.16 -7.15 -7.36
C GLY A 133 5.16 -6.75 -8.46
N GLU A 134 4.59 -7.72 -9.18
CA GLU A 134 3.56 -7.45 -10.18
C GLU A 134 2.31 -6.83 -9.55
N LYS A 135 1.86 -7.37 -8.41
CA LYS A 135 0.76 -6.78 -7.63
C LYS A 135 1.09 -5.36 -7.18
N ASP A 136 2.30 -5.10 -6.67
CA ASP A 136 2.71 -3.75 -6.27
C ASP A 136 2.70 -2.77 -7.45
N LYS A 137 3.15 -3.21 -8.63
CA LYS A 137 3.11 -2.44 -9.87
C LYS A 137 1.66 -2.08 -10.23
N ILE A 138 0.74 -3.03 -10.18
CA ILE A 138 -0.68 -2.77 -10.47
C ILE A 138 -1.29 -1.82 -9.44
N ASP A 139 -0.96 -1.98 -8.15
CA ASP A 139 -1.40 -1.07 -7.09
C ASP A 139 -0.91 0.37 -7.34
N ILE A 140 0.37 0.55 -7.71
CA ILE A 140 0.95 1.84 -8.11
C ILE A 140 0.17 2.45 -9.28
N LEU A 141 -0.03 1.67 -10.35
CA LEU A 141 -0.75 2.13 -11.54
C LEU A 141 -2.22 2.46 -11.21
N SER A 142 -2.85 1.72 -10.30
CA SER A 142 -4.23 1.98 -9.86
C SER A 142 -4.35 3.31 -9.12
N LEU A 143 -3.39 3.65 -8.25
CA LEU A 143 -3.35 4.94 -7.56
C LEU A 143 -3.20 6.09 -8.56
N LEU A 144 -2.26 5.98 -9.50
CA LEU A 144 -2.03 6.99 -10.53
C LEU A 144 -3.27 7.20 -11.43
N LEU A 145 -4.00 6.12 -11.71
CA LEU A 145 -5.14 6.15 -12.63
C LEU A 145 -6.42 6.66 -11.98
N LYS A 146 -6.71 6.19 -10.76
CA LYS A 146 -8.01 6.37 -10.09
C LYS A 146 -8.01 7.50 -9.08
N VAL A 147 -6.85 7.98 -8.64
CA VAL A 147 -6.73 8.99 -7.59
C VAL A 147 -6.06 10.24 -8.13
N ASN A 148 -6.59 11.40 -7.79
CA ASN A 148 -5.96 12.67 -8.12
C ASN A 148 -4.81 12.94 -7.14
N LEU A 149 -3.60 12.53 -7.51
CA LEU A 149 -2.40 12.72 -6.68
C LEU A 149 -1.86 14.14 -6.78
N ASP A 150 -1.47 14.69 -5.63
CA ASP A 150 -0.70 15.91 -5.51
C ASP A 150 0.80 15.62 -5.71
N PHE A 151 1.26 15.73 -6.97
CA PHE A 151 2.65 15.49 -7.32
C PHE A 151 3.63 16.49 -6.68
N ASN A 152 3.19 17.70 -6.34
CA ASN A 152 4.03 18.67 -5.63
C ASN A 152 4.31 18.18 -4.21
N PHE A 153 3.26 17.72 -3.51
CA PHE A 153 3.41 17.09 -2.21
C PHE A 153 4.27 15.82 -2.28
N TYR A 154 4.01 14.93 -3.24
CA TYR A 154 4.81 13.72 -3.45
C TYR A 154 6.29 14.05 -3.62
N LYS A 155 6.65 14.97 -4.52
CA LYS A 155 8.04 15.42 -4.74
C LYS A 155 8.66 16.02 -3.48
N LYS A 156 7.91 16.82 -2.73
CA LYS A 156 8.37 17.41 -1.45
C LYS A 156 8.72 16.32 -0.43
N ILE A 157 7.89 15.28 -0.32
CA ILE A 157 8.16 14.14 0.56
C ILE A 157 9.39 13.36 0.06
N LEU A 158 9.49 13.05 -1.24
CA LEU A 158 10.67 12.36 -1.78
C LEU A 158 11.96 13.13 -1.50
N ALA A 159 11.97 14.45 -1.68
CA ALA A 159 13.14 15.28 -1.40
C ALA A 159 13.50 15.26 0.09
N ARG A 160 12.50 15.40 0.97
CA ARG A 160 12.70 15.42 2.43
C ARG A 160 13.33 14.13 2.97
N TYR A 161 12.97 12.98 2.40
CA TYR A 161 13.45 11.67 2.87
C TYR A 161 14.53 11.04 1.97
N ASN A 162 15.12 11.83 1.06
CA ASN A 162 16.15 11.37 0.12
C ASN A 162 15.72 10.17 -0.76
N LEU A 163 14.46 10.15 -1.19
CA LEU A 163 13.85 9.10 -2.01
C LEU A 163 13.67 9.54 -3.48
N LYS A 164 14.49 10.46 -3.98
CA LYS A 164 14.34 11.02 -5.33
C LYS A 164 14.39 9.97 -6.44
N ILE A 165 15.07 8.84 -6.20
CA ILE A 165 15.14 7.70 -7.11
C ILE A 165 13.74 7.14 -7.47
N PHE A 166 12.78 7.23 -6.54
CA PHE A 166 11.41 6.78 -6.76
C PHE A 166 10.72 7.55 -7.89
N LEU A 167 11.07 8.81 -8.14
CA LEU A 167 10.52 9.54 -9.27
C LEU A 167 10.92 8.91 -10.61
N GLN A 168 12.17 8.45 -10.73
CA GLN A 168 12.65 7.79 -11.92
C GLN A 168 12.10 6.36 -12.05
N GLU A 169 12.01 5.62 -10.95
CA GLU A 169 11.37 4.29 -10.93
C GLU A 169 9.91 4.37 -11.36
N LEU A 170 9.16 5.39 -10.91
CA LEU A 170 7.78 5.62 -11.31
C LEU A 170 7.66 5.83 -12.83
N LYS A 171 8.57 6.63 -13.42
CA LYS A 171 8.63 6.80 -14.89
C LYS A 171 8.87 5.46 -15.58
N ASN A 172 9.82 4.67 -15.08
CA ASN A 172 10.17 3.39 -15.68
C ASN A 172 8.99 2.41 -15.64
N ILE A 173 8.25 2.34 -14.53
CA ILE A 173 7.03 1.53 -14.40
C ILE A 173 5.99 1.93 -15.45
N ILE A 174 5.75 3.23 -15.63
CA ILE A 174 4.78 3.76 -16.60
C ILE A 174 5.26 3.54 -18.05
N LEU A 175 6.57 3.59 -18.29
CA LEU A 175 7.17 3.44 -19.61
C LEU A 175 7.18 1.98 -20.08
N ALA A 176 7.46 1.04 -19.17
CA ALA A 176 7.57 -0.38 -19.47
C ALA A 176 6.22 -1.01 -19.91
N GLU A 177 5.12 -0.48 -19.41
CA GLU A 177 3.79 -1.03 -19.72
C GLU A 177 3.16 -0.42 -20.98
N SER A 178 2.35 -1.25 -21.64
CA SER A 178 1.56 -0.89 -22.83
C SER A 178 0.06 -1.07 -22.63
N HIS A 179 -0.34 -1.90 -21.67
CA HIS A 179 -1.71 -2.16 -21.26
C HIS A 179 -1.70 -2.77 -19.84
N VAL A 180 -2.80 -2.64 -19.09
CA VAL A 180 -2.94 -3.26 -17.76
C VAL A 180 -4.35 -3.85 -17.68
N LYS A 181 -4.46 -5.16 -17.93
CA LYS A 181 -5.75 -5.85 -18.06
C LYS A 181 -6.53 -5.81 -16.76
N GLU A 182 -5.84 -5.90 -15.63
CA GLU A 182 -6.37 -5.89 -14.27
C GLU A 182 -7.07 -4.57 -13.92
N LEU A 183 -6.71 -3.48 -14.60
CA LEU A 183 -7.34 -2.17 -14.44
C LEU A 183 -8.37 -1.87 -15.54
N GLY A 184 -8.65 -2.83 -16.43
CA GLY A 184 -9.59 -2.69 -17.54
C GLY A 184 -9.13 -1.69 -18.60
N LEU A 185 -7.84 -1.37 -18.67
CA LEU A 185 -7.31 -0.41 -19.63
C LEU A 185 -6.87 -1.08 -20.92
N ASN A 186 -7.45 -0.64 -22.04
CA ASN A 186 -6.94 -0.96 -23.37
C ASN A 186 -5.72 -0.10 -23.73
N LYS A 187 -5.05 -0.44 -24.84
CA LYS A 187 -3.82 0.23 -25.31
C LYS A 187 -4.00 1.74 -25.52
N HIS A 188 -5.14 2.17 -26.07
CA HIS A 188 -5.42 3.59 -26.32
C HIS A 188 -5.63 4.38 -25.03
N GLN A 189 -6.40 3.82 -24.09
CA GLN A 189 -6.63 4.42 -22.78
C GLN A 189 -5.31 4.51 -21.99
N TYR A 190 -4.49 3.46 -22.04
CA TYR A 190 -3.19 3.45 -21.37
C TYR A 190 -2.24 4.51 -21.95
N SER A 191 -2.18 4.68 -23.28
CA SER A 191 -1.35 5.70 -23.92
C SER A 191 -1.72 7.13 -23.50
N ARG A 192 -3.02 7.44 -23.40
CA ARG A 192 -3.51 8.73 -22.89
C ARG A 192 -3.14 8.94 -21.43
N PHE A 193 -3.36 7.92 -20.59
CA PHE A 193 -2.98 7.93 -19.17
C PHE A 193 -1.48 8.19 -18.98
N LYS A 194 -0.64 7.42 -19.69
CA LYS A 194 0.83 7.53 -19.71
C LYS A 194 1.28 8.95 -20.03
N SER A 195 0.76 9.52 -21.10
CA SER A 195 1.09 10.90 -21.52
C SER A 195 0.72 11.94 -20.46
N LYS A 196 -0.45 11.78 -19.80
CA LYS A 196 -0.89 12.69 -18.74
C LYS A 196 0.03 12.63 -17.52
N ILE A 197 0.32 11.43 -17.02
CA ILE A 197 1.13 11.28 -15.80
C ILE A 197 2.58 11.70 -16.03
N LEU A 198 3.17 11.38 -17.18
CA LEU A 198 4.55 11.79 -17.48
C LEU A 198 4.71 13.32 -17.48
N LYS A 199 3.71 14.08 -17.95
CA LYS A 199 3.70 15.55 -17.87
C LYS A 199 3.67 16.06 -16.42
N LEU A 200 2.92 15.40 -15.54
CA LEU A 200 2.85 15.76 -14.11
C LEU A 200 4.16 15.43 -13.37
N ILE A 201 4.84 14.35 -13.78
CA ILE A 201 6.13 13.97 -13.20
C ILE A 201 7.25 14.94 -13.64
N GLN A 202 7.20 15.46 -14.88
CA GLN A 202 8.23 16.34 -15.45
C GLN A 202 8.17 17.79 -14.95
N LYS A 203 7.01 18.30 -14.53
CA LYS A 203 6.84 19.63 -13.91
C LYS A 203 7.23 19.59 -12.44
#